data_AF-A0A7D7ZRU8-F1
#
_entry.id   AF-A0A7D7ZRU8-F1
#
_cell.length_a   1.000
_cell.length_b   1.000
_cell.length_c   1.000
_cell.angle_alpha   90.00
_cell.angle_beta   90.00
_cell.angle_gamma   90.00
#
_symmetry.space_group_name_H-M   'P 1'
#
loop_
_entity.id
_entity.type
_entity.pdbx_description
1 polymer ?
#
loop_
_entity_poly.entity_id
_entity_poly.type
_entity_poly.pdbx_seq_one_letter_code
_entity_poly.pdbx_strand_id
1 'polypeptide(L)'
;MNLWKNDWEKFVQEVAKGYSDGMNQDELTDVFAGSTVTWSGTIRNNELDQNFSKGIAIDMPEVKIRLLDGRLIVANYIFLSMETSNPSYWEEFSPGQKVKFSADIKESQSAFPEVEVSICSSNPEALLMLGTDNAQPVLYG
;
A
#
# COMPACT_ATOMS: atom_id res chain seq x y z
N MET A 1 17.18 4.96 11.05
CA MET A 1 16.25 5.82 10.29
C MET A 1 15.41 4.90 9.44
N ASN A 2 14.09 4.89 9.62
CA ASN A 2 13.21 3.92 8.95
C ASN A 2 13.04 4.31 7.47
N LEU A 3 13.87 3.74 6.61
CA LEU A 3 13.93 4.08 5.18
C LEU A 3 12.65 3.72 4.42
N TRP A 4 11.93 2.68 4.89
CA TRP A 4 10.70 2.19 4.26
C TRP A 4 9.57 3.22 4.17
N LYS A 5 9.52 4.21 5.06
CA LYS A 5 8.50 5.26 5.01
C LYS A 5 8.55 6.10 3.74
N ASN A 6 9.71 6.16 3.07
CA ASN A 6 9.89 6.97 1.86
C ASN A 6 10.25 6.13 0.62
N ASP A 7 10.23 4.80 0.73
CA ASP A 7 10.71 3.89 -0.29
C ASP A 7 9.81 2.65 -0.32
N TRP A 8 9.06 2.51 -1.40
CA TRP A 8 8.12 1.40 -1.62
C TRP A 8 8.83 0.05 -1.62
N GLU A 9 9.99 -0.07 -2.25
CA GLU A 9 10.74 -1.32 -2.30
C GLU A 9 11.19 -1.72 -0.91
N LYS A 10 11.69 -0.76 -0.12
CA LYS A 10 12.07 -1.01 1.27
C LYS A 10 10.87 -1.41 2.12
N PHE A 11 9.71 -0.80 1.93
CA PHE A 11 8.49 -1.21 2.62
C PHE A 11 8.13 -2.67 2.34
N VAL A 12 8.06 -3.06 1.06
CA VAL A 12 7.75 -4.43 0.66
C VAL A 12 8.80 -5.43 1.20
N GLN A 13 10.07 -5.04 1.22
CA GLN A 13 11.17 -5.84 1.81
C GLN A 13 10.99 -6.06 3.31
N GLU A 14 10.65 -5.03 4.07
CA GLU A 14 10.44 -5.14 5.51
C GLU A 14 9.20 -6.01 5.84
N VAL A 15 8.10 -5.85 5.09
CA VAL A 15 6.91 -6.69 5.27
C VAL A 15 7.22 -8.17 4.96
N ALA A 16 7.88 -8.43 3.82
CA ALA A 16 8.25 -9.78 3.43
C ALA A 16 9.23 -10.43 4.42
N LYS A 17 10.14 -9.64 4.99
CA LYS A 17 11.05 -10.08 6.06
C LYS A 17 10.28 -10.43 7.32
N GLY A 18 9.41 -9.55 7.82
CA GLY A 18 8.60 -9.82 9.00
C GLY A 18 7.78 -11.10 8.86
N TYR A 19 7.11 -11.27 7.72
CA TYR A 19 6.37 -12.48 7.40
C TYR A 19 7.28 -13.73 7.39
N SER A 20 8.44 -13.64 6.73
CA SER A 20 9.41 -14.76 6.68
C SER A 20 10.02 -15.10 8.03
N ASP A 21 10.14 -14.12 8.92
CA ASP A 21 10.62 -14.29 10.29
C ASP A 21 9.50 -14.84 11.23
N GLY A 22 8.31 -15.09 10.69
CA GLY A 22 7.19 -15.76 11.37
C GLY A 22 6.15 -14.81 11.97
N MET A 23 6.21 -13.50 11.67
CA MET A 23 5.19 -12.56 12.13
C MET A 23 3.84 -12.87 11.48
N ASN A 24 2.79 -12.88 12.30
CA ASN A 24 1.41 -12.93 11.81
C ASN A 24 0.92 -11.54 11.36
N GLN A 25 -0.30 -11.46 10.86
CA GLN A 25 -0.85 -10.24 10.25
C GLN A 25 -1.08 -9.12 11.29
N ASP A 26 -1.43 -9.47 12.53
CA ASP A 26 -1.59 -8.50 13.62
C ASP A 26 -0.23 -7.91 14.00
N GLU A 27 0.80 -8.75 14.12
CA GLU A 27 2.17 -8.32 14.41
C GLU A 27 2.75 -7.44 13.30
N LEU A 28 2.50 -7.77 12.03
CA LEU A 28 2.87 -6.91 10.90
C LEU A 28 2.15 -5.56 10.98
N THR A 29 0.84 -5.58 11.25
CA THR A 29 0.04 -4.36 11.38
C THR A 29 0.58 -3.48 12.52
N ASP A 30 0.89 -4.03 13.70
CA ASP A 30 1.46 -3.30 14.84
C ASP A 30 2.79 -2.60 14.51
N VAL A 31 3.60 -3.16 13.61
CA VAL A 31 4.89 -2.58 13.21
C VAL A 31 4.72 -1.38 12.26
N PHE A 32 3.77 -1.46 11.33
CA PHE A 32 3.66 -0.51 10.23
C PHE A 32 2.51 0.49 10.37
N ALA A 33 1.44 0.13 11.06
CA ALA A 33 0.25 0.96 11.23
C ALA A 33 0.53 2.27 11.97
N GLY A 34 -0.33 3.26 11.73
CA GLY A 34 -0.19 4.61 12.29
C GLY A 34 1.00 5.39 11.71
N SER A 35 1.75 4.81 10.78
CA SER A 35 2.84 5.49 10.10
C SER A 35 2.35 6.18 8.83
N THR A 36 2.68 7.46 8.71
CA THR A 36 2.64 8.15 7.42
C THR A 36 3.80 7.68 6.55
N VAL A 37 3.47 7.32 5.31
CA VAL A 37 4.40 6.96 4.24
C VAL A 37 4.34 7.98 3.12
N THR A 38 5.42 8.11 2.37
CA THR A 38 5.51 8.97 1.20
C THR A 38 6.17 8.21 0.07
N TRP A 39 5.39 7.84 -0.94
CA TRP A 39 5.88 7.03 -2.06
C TRP A 39 5.61 7.71 -3.40
N SER A 40 6.11 7.11 -4.46
CA SER A 40 5.91 7.60 -5.83
C SER A 40 5.43 6.46 -6.73
N GLY A 41 4.47 6.76 -7.58
CA GLY A 41 3.89 5.82 -8.52
C GLY A 41 3.27 6.55 -9.71
N THR A 42 2.57 5.79 -10.56
CA THR A 42 1.83 6.32 -11.70
C THR A 42 0.35 6.06 -11.49
N ILE A 43 -0.49 7.07 -11.69
CA ILE A 43 -1.94 6.90 -11.52
C ILE A 43 -2.44 5.95 -12.60
N ARG A 44 -3.05 4.85 -12.18
CA ARG A 44 -3.70 3.89 -13.07
C ARG A 44 -5.12 4.34 -13.39
N ASN A 45 -5.89 4.66 -12.35
CA ASN A 45 -7.28 5.10 -12.48
C ASN A 45 -7.72 5.92 -11.26
N ASN A 46 -8.70 6.80 -11.48
CA ASN A 46 -9.36 7.54 -10.41
C ASN A 46 -10.78 7.02 -10.25
N GLU A 47 -11.09 6.49 -9.07
CA GLU A 47 -12.40 5.91 -8.75
C GLU A 47 -13.17 6.80 -7.76
N LEU A 48 -12.99 8.11 -7.87
CA LEU A 48 -13.54 9.10 -6.94
C LEU A 48 -15.08 9.21 -6.98
N ASP A 49 -15.69 8.85 -8.13
CA ASP A 49 -17.14 8.90 -8.34
C ASP A 49 -17.88 7.61 -7.92
N GLN A 50 -17.17 6.61 -7.39
CA GLN A 50 -17.81 5.36 -6.98
C GLN A 50 -18.54 5.47 -5.63
N ASN A 51 -19.68 4.79 -5.52
CA ASN A 51 -20.55 4.85 -4.34
C ASN A 51 -20.02 4.06 -3.13
N PHE A 52 -19.15 3.07 -3.34
CA PHE A 52 -18.76 2.10 -2.31
C PHE A 52 -17.27 2.10 -1.95
N SER A 53 -16.38 2.47 -2.89
CA SER A 53 -14.94 2.52 -2.65
C SER A 53 -14.32 3.67 -3.43
N LYS A 54 -14.38 4.87 -2.85
CA LYS A 54 -13.69 6.03 -3.43
C LYS A 54 -12.20 5.87 -3.21
N GLY A 55 -11.43 5.92 -4.29
CA GLY A 55 -10.00 5.81 -4.19
C GLY A 55 -9.25 6.11 -5.46
N ILE A 56 -7.92 6.06 -5.34
CA ILE A 56 -7.00 6.23 -6.44
C ILE A 56 -6.17 4.96 -6.57
N ALA A 57 -6.23 4.36 -7.75
CA ALA A 57 -5.44 3.21 -8.12
C ALA A 57 -4.08 3.70 -8.63
N ILE A 58 -2.98 3.23 -8.03
CA ILE A 58 -1.61 3.63 -8.41
C ILE A 58 -0.79 2.40 -8.80
N ASP A 59 -0.18 2.46 -9.98
CA ASP A 59 0.92 1.59 -10.40
C ASP A 59 2.19 1.97 -9.65
N MET A 60 2.70 1.03 -8.87
CA MET A 60 3.95 1.17 -8.14
C MET A 60 5.08 0.50 -8.93
N PRO A 61 6.35 0.95 -8.75
CA PRO A 61 7.50 0.19 -9.23
C PRO A 61 7.39 -1.27 -8.77
N GLU A 62 7.50 -2.21 -9.71
CA GLU A 62 7.31 -3.62 -9.40
C GLU A 62 8.40 -4.14 -8.46
N VAL A 63 7.97 -4.72 -7.33
CA VAL A 63 8.84 -5.40 -6.38
C VAL A 63 8.48 -6.88 -6.34
N LYS A 64 9.49 -7.74 -6.55
CA LYS A 64 9.35 -9.20 -6.55
C LYS A 64 10.21 -9.81 -5.45
N ILE A 65 9.60 -10.44 -4.46
CA ILE A 65 10.31 -11.06 -3.33
C ILE A 65 9.88 -12.51 -3.16
N ARG A 66 10.85 -13.43 -3.22
CA ARG A 66 10.61 -14.83 -2.90
C ARG A 66 10.67 -15.04 -1.39
N LEU A 67 9.59 -15.57 -0.83
CA LEU A 67 9.48 -15.94 0.58
C LEU A 67 10.21 -17.26 0.86
N LEU A 68 10.46 -17.55 2.14
CA LEU A 68 11.16 -18.78 2.57
C LEU A 68 10.40 -20.07 2.21
N ASP A 69 9.07 -20.00 2.14
CA ASP A 69 8.20 -21.10 1.70
C ASP A 69 8.17 -21.30 0.18
N GLY A 70 8.95 -20.48 -0.57
CA GLY A 70 9.10 -20.55 -2.01
C GLY A 70 8.08 -19.71 -2.80
N ARG A 71 7.07 -19.12 -2.16
CA ARG A 71 6.07 -18.25 -2.80
C ARG A 71 6.66 -16.90 -3.20
N LEU A 72 6.00 -16.22 -4.13
CA LEU A 72 6.45 -14.94 -4.67
C LEU A 72 5.47 -13.81 -4.33
N ILE A 73 5.94 -12.80 -3.59
CA ILE A 73 5.23 -11.52 -3.51
C ILE A 73 5.51 -10.75 -4.80
N VAL A 74 4.45 -10.24 -5.43
CA VAL A 74 4.52 -9.30 -6.55
C VAL A 74 3.75 -8.04 -6.15
N ALA A 75 4.48 -6.98 -5.79
CA ALA A 75 3.92 -5.73 -5.29
C ALA A 75 4.19 -4.60 -6.29
N ASN A 76 3.22 -4.34 -7.15
CA ASN A 76 3.28 -3.34 -8.24
C ASN A 76 2.06 -2.42 -8.28
N TYR A 77 1.24 -2.45 -7.24
CA TYR A 77 -0.04 -1.78 -7.20
C TYR A 77 -0.39 -1.40 -5.77
N ILE A 78 -0.99 -0.24 -5.61
CA ILE A 78 -1.64 0.17 -4.36
C ILE A 78 -2.96 0.88 -4.68
N PHE A 79 -3.97 0.62 -3.85
CA PHE A 79 -5.21 1.39 -3.86
C PHE A 79 -5.21 2.33 -2.66
N LEU A 80 -5.34 3.63 -2.92
CA LEU A 80 -5.42 4.66 -1.89
C LEU A 80 -6.89 4.94 -1.59
N SER A 81 -7.34 4.57 -0.39
CA SER A 81 -8.70 4.89 0.05
C SER A 81 -8.85 6.39 0.30
N MET A 82 -10.00 6.95 -0.10
CA MET A 82 -10.35 8.36 0.09
C MET A 82 -11.49 8.54 1.11
N GLU A 83 -11.73 7.55 1.97
CA GLU A 83 -12.82 7.60 2.96
C GLU A 83 -12.74 8.82 3.89
N THR A 84 -11.54 9.17 4.36
CA THR A 84 -11.32 10.35 5.22
C THR A 84 -10.53 11.47 4.54
N SER A 85 -10.06 11.23 3.31
CA SER A 85 -9.29 12.18 2.53
C SER A 85 -10.20 13.12 1.75
N ASN A 86 -9.74 14.34 1.47
CA ASN A 86 -10.47 15.25 0.59
C ASN A 86 -10.23 14.84 -0.89
N PRO A 87 -11.26 14.35 -1.62
CA PRO A 87 -11.10 13.91 -3.01
C PRO A 87 -10.63 15.02 -3.94
N SER A 88 -10.89 16.29 -3.58
CA SER A 88 -10.53 17.44 -4.42
C SER A 88 -9.03 17.59 -4.64
N TYR A 89 -8.19 17.02 -3.77
CA TYR A 89 -6.74 17.02 -3.97
C TYR A 89 -6.30 16.21 -5.18
N TRP A 90 -7.13 15.27 -5.64
CA TRP A 90 -6.80 14.35 -6.72
C TRP A 90 -7.50 14.70 -8.05
N GLU A 91 -8.38 15.70 -8.07
CA GLU A 91 -9.15 16.09 -9.27
C GLU A 91 -8.25 16.57 -10.43
N GLU A 92 -7.11 17.18 -10.12
CA GLU A 92 -6.15 17.66 -11.13
C GLU A 92 -5.25 16.55 -11.70
N PHE A 93 -5.26 15.37 -11.07
CA PHE A 93 -4.37 14.28 -11.41
C PHE A 93 -5.05 13.27 -12.33
N SER A 94 -4.47 13.00 -13.50
CA SER A 94 -5.04 12.13 -14.53
C SER A 94 -4.32 10.77 -14.61
N PRO A 95 -5.01 9.70 -15.07
CA PRO A 95 -4.35 8.44 -15.41
C PRO A 95 -3.12 8.61 -16.30
N GLY A 96 -2.06 7.86 -16.00
CA GLY A 96 -0.75 7.91 -16.64
C GLY A 96 0.21 8.95 -16.06
N GLN A 97 -0.25 9.84 -15.17
CA GLN A 97 0.63 10.82 -14.52
C GLN A 97 1.44 10.18 -13.39
N LYS A 98 2.72 10.55 -13.30
CA LYS A 98 3.55 10.23 -12.15
C LYS A 98 3.20 11.16 -10.99
N VAL A 99 2.98 10.58 -9.82
CA VAL A 99 2.63 11.31 -8.61
C VAL A 99 3.51 10.84 -7.46
N LYS A 100 3.94 11.80 -6.64
CA LYS A 100 4.42 11.53 -5.29
C LYS A 100 3.27 11.81 -4.34
N PHE A 101 2.99 10.90 -3.42
CA PHE A 101 1.86 11.00 -2.51
C PHE A 101 2.28 10.66 -1.10
N SER A 102 1.50 11.14 -0.14
CA SER A 102 1.58 10.77 1.27
C SER A 102 0.29 10.04 1.64
N ALA A 103 0.38 9.03 2.49
CA ALA A 103 -0.79 8.32 3.04
C ALA A 103 -0.43 7.78 4.42
N ASP A 104 -1.43 7.59 5.28
CA ASP A 104 -1.28 6.89 6.54
C ASP A 104 -1.60 5.41 6.36
N ILE A 105 -0.78 4.53 6.93
CA ILE A 105 -1.16 3.11 7.06
C ILE A 105 -2.19 3.03 8.17
N LYS A 106 -3.39 2.51 7.87
CA LYS A 106 -4.51 2.46 8.82
C LYS A 106 -4.08 1.73 10.10
N GLU A 107 -4.51 2.25 11.24
CA GLU A 107 -4.49 1.51 12.49
C GLU A 107 -5.56 0.42 12.43
N SER A 108 -5.29 -0.75 13.01
CA SER A 108 -6.28 -1.82 13.07
C SER A 108 -7.48 -1.35 13.89
N GLN A 109 -8.58 -1.04 13.20
CA GLN A 109 -9.87 -0.67 13.81
C GLN A 109 -10.95 -1.71 13.52
N SER A 110 -10.60 -2.80 12.84
CA SER A 110 -11.53 -3.83 12.40
C SER A 110 -10.98 -5.24 12.68
N ALA A 111 -11.79 -6.27 12.39
CA ALA A 111 -11.34 -7.65 12.47
C ALA A 111 -10.39 -8.05 11.32
N PHE A 112 -10.05 -7.11 10.42
CA PHE A 112 -9.17 -7.33 9.29
C PHE A 112 -7.85 -6.57 9.50
N PRO A 113 -6.70 -7.21 9.28
CA PRO A 113 -5.39 -6.57 9.37
C PRO A 113 -5.20 -5.55 8.24
N GLU A 114 -4.56 -4.43 8.57
CA GLU A 114 -4.30 -3.36 7.60
C GLU A 114 -3.00 -3.60 6.83
N VAL A 115 -2.15 -4.54 7.28
CA VAL A 115 -1.00 -5.05 6.53
C VAL A 115 -1.05 -6.57 6.52
N GLU A 116 -1.29 -7.16 5.35
CA GLU A 116 -1.42 -8.61 5.18
C GLU A 116 -0.61 -9.12 4.00
N VAL A 117 0.09 -10.24 4.22
CA VAL A 117 0.57 -11.11 3.14
C VAL A 117 -0.44 -12.26 2.99
N SER A 118 -1.34 -12.12 2.02
CA SER A 118 -2.40 -13.09 1.76
C SER A 118 -1.91 -14.18 0.82
N ILE A 119 -2.25 -15.42 1.16
CA ILE A 119 -1.75 -16.58 0.44
C ILE A 119 -2.93 -17.40 -0.06
N CYS A 120 -3.03 -17.50 -1.38
CA CYS A 120 -3.98 -18.41 -2.00
C CYS A 120 -3.32 -19.79 -2.19
N SER A 121 -3.90 -20.84 -1.61
CA SER A 121 -3.33 -22.19 -1.62
C SER A 121 -3.12 -22.78 -3.03
N SER A 122 -3.83 -22.26 -4.04
CA SER A 122 -3.70 -22.66 -5.44
C SER A 122 -2.80 -21.76 -6.29
N ASN A 123 -2.23 -20.69 -5.72
CA ASN A 123 -1.39 -19.73 -6.46
C ASN A 123 0.04 -19.71 -5.89
N PRO A 124 1.10 -19.80 -6.72
CA PRO A 124 2.47 -19.55 -6.26
C PRO A 124 2.70 -18.09 -5.80
N GLU A 125 1.79 -17.18 -6.10
CA GLU A 125 1.86 -15.77 -5.71
C GLU A 125 1.19 -15.50 -4.37
N ALA A 126 1.85 -14.67 -3.56
CA ALA A 126 1.30 -14.06 -2.35
C ALA A 126 0.93 -12.60 -2.65
N LEU A 127 -0.22 -12.16 -2.15
CA LEU A 127 -0.72 -10.80 -2.32
C LEU A 127 -0.34 -9.98 -1.10
N LEU A 128 0.28 -8.81 -1.32
CA LEU A 128 0.44 -7.81 -0.26
C LEU A 128 -0.79 -6.92 -0.26
N MET A 129 -1.55 -6.96 0.84
CA MET A 129 -2.70 -6.11 1.09
C MET A 129 -2.31 -5.02 2.09
N LEU A 130 -2.70 -3.78 1.77
CA LEU A 130 -2.34 -2.60 2.56
C LEU A 130 -3.54 -1.66 2.65
N GLY A 131 -4.03 -1.43 3.86
CA GLY A 131 -5.00 -0.41 4.20
C GLY A 131 -4.34 0.95 4.35
N THR A 132 -4.81 1.93 3.58
CA THR A 132 -4.32 3.30 3.62
C THR A 132 -5.44 4.29 3.89
N ASP A 133 -5.10 5.44 4.47
CA ASP A 133 -5.99 6.56 4.69
C ASP A 133 -5.27 7.90 4.56
N ASN A 134 -6.00 9.02 4.65
CA ASN A 134 -5.45 10.39 4.55
C ASN A 134 -4.53 10.60 3.34
N ALA A 135 -4.82 9.91 2.24
CA ALA A 135 -4.01 9.89 1.05
C ALA A 135 -4.12 11.21 0.28
N GLN A 136 -2.99 11.86 0.03
CA GLN A 136 -2.91 13.14 -0.66
C GLN A 136 -1.66 13.22 -1.54
N PRO A 137 -1.72 13.90 -2.69
CA PRO A 137 -0.53 14.19 -3.48
C PRO A 137 0.40 15.14 -2.72
N VAL A 138 1.70 14.90 -2.82
CA VAL A 138 2.72 15.81 -2.31
C VAL A 138 3.02 16.83 -3.41
N LEU A 139 2.47 18.03 -3.24
CA LEU A 139 2.76 19.15 -4.12
C LEU A 139 4.21 19.59 -3.86
N TYR A 140 5.06 19.52 -4.89
CA TYR A 140 6.36 20.17 -4.85
C TYR A 140 6.11 21.69 -4.85
N GLY A 141 6.42 22.35 -3.74
CA GLY A 141 6.55 23.80 -3.69
C GLY A 141 7.82 24.29 -4.37
#